data_AF-A0A183AX40-F1
#
_entry.id   AF-A0A183AX40-F1
#
_cell.length_a   1.000
_cell.length_b   1.000
_cell.length_c   1.000
_cell.angle_alpha   90.00
_cell.angle_beta   90.00
_cell.angle_gamma   90.00
#
_symmetry.space_group_name_H-M   'P 1'
#
loop_
_entity.id
_entity.type
_entity.pdbx_description
1 polymer ?
#
loop_
_entity_poly.entity_id
_entity_poly.type
_entity_poly.pdbx_seq_one_letter_code
_entity_poly.pdbx_strand_id
1 'polypeptide(L)'
;MKLSAMPRCAKTPKSCGLHQLEPDCPKFSVFKNRNVRGWWPCTDTIYERVELQGKVECELELLTAVDAENSPAGQAREEPNALPKPNRPDSSFMKILGPLNTIRYFVKYKLKWILIKILIVFLILLIVALFIYSFPGAIVRKIVGA
;
A
#
# COMPACT_ATOMS: atom_id res chain seq x y z
N MET A 1 17.18 -17.54 20.30
CA MET A 1 16.57 -16.31 20.88
C MET A 1 16.75 -16.36 22.40
N LYS A 2 17.24 -15.31 23.06
CA LYS A 2 17.42 -15.29 24.53
C LYS A 2 16.15 -14.76 25.20
N LEU A 3 15.40 -15.63 25.90
CA LEU A 3 14.13 -15.27 26.57
C LEU A 3 14.29 -14.26 27.71
N SER A 4 15.49 -14.18 28.29
CA SER A 4 15.83 -13.25 29.36
C SER A 4 16.12 -11.82 28.89
N ALA A 5 16.37 -11.61 27.60
CA ALA A 5 16.79 -10.33 27.04
C ALA A 5 16.20 -10.12 25.63
N MET A 6 14.87 -10.11 25.54
CA MET A 6 14.14 -9.87 24.30
C MET A 6 13.98 -8.37 24.01
N PRO A 7 13.89 -7.97 22.73
CA PRO A 7 13.55 -6.61 22.35
C PRO A 7 12.14 -6.26 22.84
N ARG A 8 11.95 -5.06 23.39
CA ARG A 8 10.66 -4.59 23.91
C ARG A 8 9.61 -4.55 22.79
N CYS A 9 8.40 -5.03 23.07
CA CYS A 9 7.26 -4.93 22.15
C CYS A 9 6.74 -3.49 22.00
N ALA A 10 6.22 -3.18 20.82
CA ALA A 10 5.48 -1.96 20.55
C ALA A 10 3.97 -2.17 20.82
N LYS A 11 3.28 -1.15 21.33
CA LYS A 11 1.82 -1.24 21.57
C LYS A 11 0.98 -1.12 20.29
N THR A 12 1.54 -0.48 19.26
CA THR A 12 0.84 -0.24 17.99
C THR A 12 1.71 -0.68 16.81
N PRO A 13 1.11 -1.06 15.67
CA PRO A 13 1.87 -1.41 14.47
C PRO A 13 2.65 -0.21 13.90
N LYS A 14 2.23 1.03 14.19
CA LYS A 14 2.90 2.25 13.73
C LYS A 14 4.22 2.49 14.47
N SER A 15 4.23 2.25 15.78
CA SER A 15 5.42 2.40 16.63
C SER A 15 6.37 1.21 16.54
N CYS A 16 6.07 0.18 15.75
CA CYS A 16 6.92 -1.00 15.59
C CYS A 16 7.91 -0.81 14.41
N GLY A 17 9.18 -1.12 14.60
CA GLY A 17 10.21 -0.99 13.56
C GLY A 17 11.61 -1.44 14.00
N LEU A 18 12.61 -1.26 13.13
CA LEU A 18 13.99 -1.74 13.34
C LEU A 18 14.68 -1.17 14.58
N HIS A 19 14.30 0.03 15.03
CA HIS A 19 14.85 0.65 16.23
C HIS A 19 14.74 -0.26 17.47
N GLN A 20 13.73 -1.13 17.55
CA GLN A 20 13.54 -2.05 18.68
C GLN A 20 14.65 -3.12 18.78
N LEU A 21 15.39 -3.36 17.69
CA LEU A 21 16.46 -4.35 17.60
C LEU A 21 17.85 -3.73 17.88
N GLU A 22 17.93 -2.41 17.99
CA GLU A 22 19.17 -1.72 18.31
C GLU A 22 19.70 -2.15 19.69
N PRO A 23 21.03 -2.25 19.86
CA PRO A 23 21.63 -2.73 21.10
C PRO A 23 21.30 -1.85 22.31
N ASP A 24 21.07 -0.55 22.08
CA ASP A 24 20.78 0.47 23.10
C ASP A 24 19.31 0.43 23.57
N CYS A 25 18.44 -0.27 22.84
CA CYS A 25 17.04 -0.36 23.23
C CYS A 25 16.85 -1.22 24.50
N PRO A 26 15.96 -0.82 25.41
CA PRO A 26 15.72 -1.54 26.65
C PRO A 26 15.12 -2.91 26.36
N LYS A 27 15.82 -3.97 26.82
CA LYS A 27 15.39 -5.35 26.69
C LYS A 27 14.47 -5.74 27.85
N PHE A 28 13.61 -6.73 27.65
CA PHE A 28 12.75 -7.29 28.68
C PHE A 28 12.94 -8.81 28.81
N SER A 29 12.62 -9.35 29.98
CA SER A 29 12.67 -10.78 30.27
C SER A 29 11.26 -11.32 30.38
N VAL A 30 10.93 -12.36 29.62
CA VAL A 30 9.62 -13.04 29.70
C VAL A 30 9.44 -13.69 31.08
N PHE A 31 10.53 -14.05 31.76
CA PHE A 31 10.46 -14.63 33.11
C PHE A 31 10.07 -13.62 34.19
N LYS A 32 10.32 -12.33 33.97
CA LYS A 32 9.88 -11.25 34.89
C LYS A 32 8.45 -10.80 34.58
N ASN A 33 8.02 -10.92 33.34
CA ASN A 33 6.72 -10.48 32.85
C ASN A 33 5.94 -11.68 32.29
N ARG A 34 5.10 -12.28 33.13
CA ARG A 34 4.37 -13.52 32.83
C ARG A 34 3.48 -13.45 31.59
N ASN A 35 2.86 -12.30 31.32
CA ASN A 35 2.09 -12.07 30.09
C ASN A 35 2.59 -10.79 29.41
N VAL A 36 2.90 -10.88 28.12
CA VAL A 36 3.30 -9.75 27.27
C VAL A 36 2.64 -9.87 25.91
N ARG A 37 1.88 -8.86 25.52
CA ARG A 37 1.30 -8.72 24.19
C ARG A 37 1.79 -7.46 23.49
N GLY A 38 2.14 -7.59 22.21
CA GLY A 38 2.46 -6.43 21.39
C GLY A 38 3.07 -6.79 20.03
N TRP A 39 3.68 -5.78 19.42
CA TRP A 39 4.20 -5.83 18.06
C TRP A 39 5.72 -5.94 18.03
N TRP A 40 6.20 -6.86 17.20
CA TRP A 40 7.62 -7.05 16.90
C TRP A 40 7.92 -6.94 15.40
N PRO A 41 9.09 -6.36 15.05
CA PRO A 41 9.54 -6.31 13.66
C PRO A 41 10.00 -7.70 13.21
N CYS A 42 9.52 -8.14 12.05
CA CYS A 42 10.07 -9.29 11.35
C CYS A 42 11.15 -8.79 10.39
N THR A 43 12.37 -9.26 10.60
CA THR A 43 13.53 -8.83 9.83
C THR A 43 14.12 -9.95 9.02
N ASP A 44 14.68 -9.59 7.88
CA ASP A 44 15.49 -10.49 7.05
C ASP A 44 16.82 -9.81 6.74
N THR A 45 17.86 -10.62 6.54
CA THR A 45 19.21 -10.15 6.23
C THR A 45 19.46 -10.31 4.74
N ILE A 46 19.46 -9.19 4.02
CA ILE A 46 19.69 -9.18 2.57
C ILE A 46 20.91 -8.28 2.30
N TYR A 47 21.91 -8.80 1.59
CA TYR A 47 23.17 -8.09 1.29
C TYR A 47 23.84 -7.46 2.53
N GLU A 48 23.95 -8.23 3.62
CA GLU A 48 24.53 -7.78 4.91
C GLU A 48 23.78 -6.63 5.62
N ARG A 49 22.63 -6.20 5.09
CA ARG A 49 21.75 -5.22 5.72
C ARG A 49 20.52 -5.92 6.30
N VAL A 50 20.15 -5.54 7.53
CA VAL A 50 18.91 -5.97 8.16
C VAL A 50 17.77 -5.11 7.63
N GLU A 51 16.83 -5.71 6.91
CA GLU A 51 15.64 -5.05 6.39
C GLU A 51 14.37 -5.51 7.09
N LEU A 52 13.40 -4.61 7.23
CA LEU A 52 12.10 -4.90 7.83
C LEU A 52 11.17 -5.52 6.78
N GLN A 53 10.89 -6.82 6.89
CA GLN A 53 9.99 -7.54 5.99
C GLN A 53 8.52 -7.45 6.43
N GLY A 54 8.29 -7.33 7.73
CA GLY A 54 6.94 -7.35 8.26
C GLY A 54 6.87 -6.96 9.73
N LYS A 55 5.65 -7.01 10.27
CA LYS A 55 5.37 -6.76 11.68
C LYS A 55 4.42 -7.85 12.14
N VAL A 56 4.71 -8.44 13.29
CA VAL A 56 3.88 -9.49 13.87
C VAL A 56 3.35 -9.01 15.21
N GLU A 57 2.04 -9.19 15.41
CA GLU A 57 1.43 -9.08 16.74
C GLU A 57 1.48 -10.45 17.39
N CYS A 58 2.09 -10.53 18.57
CA CYS A 58 2.18 -11.77 19.33
C CYS A 58 1.75 -11.53 20.78
N GLU A 59 1.20 -12.57 21.40
CA GLU A 59 0.99 -12.65 22.84
C GLU A 59 1.85 -13.80 23.38
N LEU A 60 2.64 -13.48 24.41
CA LEU A 60 3.57 -14.39 25.07
C LEU A 60 3.09 -14.58 26.50
N GLU A 61 2.72 -15.80 26.85
CA GLU A 61 2.29 -16.17 28.19
C GLU A 61 3.19 -17.27 28.76
N LEU A 62 3.68 -17.06 29.97
CA LEU A 62 4.44 -18.05 30.73
C LEU A 62 3.49 -18.87 31.61
N LEU A 63 3.27 -20.11 31.20
CA LEU A 63 2.41 -21.08 31.89
C LEU A 63 3.16 -21.82 32.99
N THR A 64 2.41 -22.29 34.00
CA THR A 64 2.96 -23.25 34.97
C THR A 64 2.99 -24.65 34.36
N ALA A 65 3.74 -25.57 34.98
CA ALA A 65 3.78 -26.97 34.52
C ALA A 65 2.37 -27.59 34.48
N VAL A 66 1.56 -27.32 35.51
CA VAL A 66 0.19 -27.84 35.62
C VAL A 66 -0.71 -27.29 34.51
N ASP A 67 -0.64 -25.99 34.22
CA ASP A 67 -1.43 -25.37 33.16
C ASP A 67 -1.04 -25.91 31.77
N ALA A 68 0.26 -26.12 31.55
CA ALA A 68 0.79 -26.66 30.30
C ALA A 68 0.42 -28.14 30.06
N GLU A 69 0.26 -28.93 31.12
CA GLU A 69 -0.22 -30.31 31.05
C GLU A 69 -1.72 -30.37 30.72
N ASN A 70 -2.52 -29.45 31.27
CA ASN A 70 -3.95 -29.36 31.00
C ASN A 70 -4.25 -28.91 29.56
N SER A 71 -3.40 -28.06 28.96
CA SER A 71 -3.52 -27.60 27.58
C SER A 71 -2.19 -27.78 26.82
N PRO A 72 -1.90 -29.01 26.36
CA PRO A 72 -0.63 -29.31 25.73
C PRO A 72 -0.56 -28.75 24.30
N ALA A 73 0.39 -27.84 24.07
CA ALA A 73 0.69 -27.35 22.73
C ALA A 73 1.31 -28.44 21.83
N GLY A 74 1.01 -28.41 20.53
CA GLY A 74 1.71 -29.22 19.53
C GLY A 74 1.16 -30.65 19.32
N GLN A 75 0.07 -31.03 19.97
CA GLN A 75 -0.57 -32.34 19.71
C GLN A 75 -1.44 -32.37 18.44
N ALA A 76 -1.55 -31.25 17.72
CA ALA A 76 -2.41 -31.09 16.53
C ALA A 76 -3.89 -31.50 16.73
N ARG A 77 -4.35 -31.50 17.98
CA ARG A 77 -5.74 -31.83 18.36
C ARG A 77 -6.67 -30.62 18.29
N GLU A 78 -6.11 -29.44 18.54
CA GLU A 78 -6.83 -28.18 18.58
C GLU A 78 -6.17 -27.19 17.63
N GLU A 79 -6.95 -26.21 17.18
CA GLU A 79 -6.42 -25.08 16.41
C GLU A 79 -5.40 -24.30 17.25
N PRO A 80 -4.38 -23.69 16.63
CA PRO A 80 -3.45 -22.83 17.35
C PRO A 80 -4.19 -21.66 18.01
N ASN A 81 -3.72 -21.23 19.19
CA ASN A 81 -4.24 -20.05 19.90
C ASN A 81 -3.98 -18.77 19.09
N ALA A 82 -4.88 -18.50 18.14
CA ALA A 82 -4.77 -17.38 17.23
C ALA A 82 -5.31 -16.10 17.88
N LEU A 83 -4.54 -15.02 17.74
CA LEU A 83 -5.04 -13.69 18.05
C LEU A 83 -6.20 -13.31 17.11
N PRO A 84 -7.12 -12.43 17.55
CA PRO A 84 -8.17 -11.92 16.68
C PRO A 84 -7.55 -11.31 15.42
N LYS A 85 -8.19 -11.54 14.27
CA LYS A 85 -7.70 -11.01 12.99
C LYS A 85 -7.54 -9.49 13.10
N PRO A 86 -6.39 -8.94 12.67
CA PRO A 86 -6.18 -7.49 12.73
C PRO A 86 -7.24 -6.79 11.88
N ASN A 87 -7.65 -5.60 12.32
CA ASN A 87 -8.60 -4.77 11.58
C ASN A 87 -7.95 -4.31 10.26
N ARG A 88 -8.18 -5.08 9.20
CA ARG A 88 -7.69 -4.79 7.86
C ARG A 88 -8.67 -3.81 7.22
N PRO A 89 -8.22 -2.66 6.68
CA PRO A 89 -9.10 -1.87 5.83
C PRO A 89 -9.58 -2.76 4.68
N ASP A 90 -10.89 -2.82 4.47
CA ASP A 90 -11.48 -3.66 3.43
C ASP A 90 -10.87 -3.30 2.07
N SER A 91 -10.07 -4.24 1.56
CA SER A 91 -9.32 -4.07 0.30
C SER A 91 -10.20 -4.03 -0.95
N SER A 92 -11.52 -4.02 -0.80
CA SER A 92 -12.50 -3.91 -1.90
C SER A 92 -12.30 -2.64 -2.72
N PHE A 93 -11.82 -1.56 -2.11
CA PHE A 93 -11.56 -0.30 -2.80
C PHE A 93 -10.26 -0.27 -3.62
N MET A 94 -9.25 -1.11 -3.36
CA MET A 94 -7.98 -1.04 -4.08
C MET A 94 -8.07 -1.54 -5.54
N LYS A 95 -8.98 -2.47 -5.84
CA LYS A 95 -9.18 -2.96 -7.23
C LYS A 95 -9.75 -1.88 -8.16
N ILE A 96 -10.57 -0.96 -7.65
CA ILE A 96 -11.20 0.10 -8.45
C ILE A 96 -10.43 1.43 -8.33
N LEU A 97 -9.96 1.81 -7.13
CA LEU A 97 -9.21 3.06 -6.94
C LEU A 97 -7.74 2.95 -7.40
N GLY A 98 -7.16 1.75 -7.43
CA GLY A 98 -5.83 1.51 -8.00
C GLY A 98 -5.70 2.02 -9.44
N PRO A 99 -6.53 1.54 -10.38
CA PRO A 99 -6.50 2.01 -11.76
C PRO A 99 -6.92 3.49 -11.89
N LEU A 100 -7.84 4.00 -11.07
CA LEU A 100 -8.23 5.42 -11.10
C LEU A 100 -7.10 6.36 -10.69
N ASN A 101 -6.28 5.98 -9.70
CA ASN A 101 -5.11 6.77 -9.30
C ASN A 101 -4.03 6.76 -10.38
N THR A 102 -3.82 5.63 -11.07
CA THR A 102 -2.91 5.53 -12.22
C THR A 102 -3.42 6.34 -13.41
N ILE A 103 -4.71 6.26 -13.74
CA ILE A 103 -5.35 7.09 -14.77
C ILE A 103 -5.25 8.56 -14.42
N ARG A 104 -5.50 8.96 -13.17
CA ARG A 104 -5.36 10.35 -12.71
C ARG A 104 -3.93 10.88 -12.91
N TYR A 105 -2.92 10.07 -12.63
CA TYR A 105 -1.52 10.42 -12.90
C TYR A 105 -1.25 10.57 -14.41
N PHE A 106 -1.73 9.61 -15.22
CA PHE A 106 -1.61 9.66 -16.68
C PHE A 106 -2.31 10.88 -17.30
N VAL A 107 -3.50 11.21 -16.78
CA VAL A 107 -4.33 12.34 -17.19
C VAL A 107 -3.66 13.67 -16.89
N LYS A 108 -3.01 13.81 -15.74
CA LYS A 108 -2.35 15.07 -15.33
C LYS A 108 -1.22 15.49 -16.28
N TYR A 109 -0.47 14.54 -16.84
CA TYR A 109 0.73 14.82 -17.65
C TYR A 109 0.51 14.62 -19.16
N LYS A 110 -0.21 13.58 -19.61
CA LYS A 110 -0.39 13.28 -21.05
C LYS A 110 -1.70 13.84 -21.63
N LEU A 111 -2.80 13.88 -20.86
CA LEU A 111 -4.10 14.30 -21.40
C LEU A 111 -4.13 15.78 -21.79
N LYS A 112 -3.42 16.66 -21.06
CA LYS A 112 -3.33 18.09 -21.41
C LYS A 112 -2.80 18.30 -22.83
N TRP A 113 -1.76 17.57 -23.21
CA TRP A 113 -1.20 17.63 -24.56
C TRP A 113 -2.08 16.97 -25.62
N ILE A 114 -2.80 15.90 -25.28
CA ILE A 114 -3.78 15.26 -26.18
C ILE A 114 -4.95 16.21 -26.46
N LEU A 115 -5.50 16.86 -25.44
CA LEU A 115 -6.62 17.79 -25.57
C LEU A 115 -6.24 19.02 -26.42
N ILE A 116 -5.03 19.56 -26.25
CA ILE A 116 -4.51 20.65 -27.09
C ILE A 116 -4.41 20.21 -28.56
N LYS A 117 -3.89 19.00 -28.85
CA LYS A 117 -3.80 18.49 -30.22
C LYS A 117 -5.17 18.33 -30.87
N ILE A 118 -6.15 17.79 -30.15
CA ILE A 118 -7.53 17.64 -30.64
C ILE A 118 -8.15 19.01 -30.96
N LEU A 119 -7.95 20.00 -30.09
CA LEU A 119 -8.47 21.36 -30.31
C LEU A 119 -7.87 22.00 -31.58
N ILE A 120 -6.56 21.83 -31.81
CA ILE A 120 -5.89 22.35 -33.01
C ILE A 120 -6.45 21.69 -34.28
N VAL A 121 -6.58 20.37 -34.28
CA VAL A 121 -7.13 19.62 -35.44
C VAL A 121 -8.58 20.05 -35.72
N PHE A 122 -9.39 20.22 -34.68
CA PHE A 122 -10.76 20.70 -34.80
C PHE A 122 -10.83 22.11 -35.42
N LEU A 123 -9.95 23.03 -34.99
CA LEU A 123 -9.88 24.38 -35.54
C LEU A 123 -9.49 24.37 -37.02
N ILE A 124 -8.51 23.54 -37.41
CA ILE A 124 -8.10 23.38 -38.81
C ILE A 124 -9.26 22.85 -39.66
N LEU A 125 -9.96 21.82 -39.19
CA LEU A 125 -11.14 21.28 -39.86
C LEU A 125 -12.23 22.34 -40.05
N LEU A 126 -12.48 23.15 -39.02
CA LEU A 126 -13.46 24.23 -39.07
C LEU A 126 -13.07 25.29 -40.12
N ILE A 127 -11.80 25.67 -40.18
CA ILE A 127 -11.28 26.61 -41.19
C ILE A 127 -11.48 26.05 -42.60
N VAL A 128 -11.15 24.77 -42.83
CA VAL A 128 -11.33 24.11 -44.14
C VAL A 128 -12.82 24.04 -44.51
N ALA A 129 -13.69 23.70 -43.57
CA ALA A 129 -15.13 23.65 -43.79
C ALA A 129 -15.69 25.05 -44.16
N LEU A 130 -15.28 26.09 -43.45
CA LEU A 130 -15.67 27.48 -43.75
C LEU A 130 -15.11 27.96 -45.09
N PHE A 131 -13.90 27.56 -45.45
CA PHE A 131 -13.30 27.86 -46.75
C PHE A 131 -14.12 27.26 -47.89
N ILE A 132 -14.46 25.98 -47.80
CA ILE A 132 -15.32 25.30 -48.80
C ILE A 132 -16.71 25.94 -48.85
N TYR A 133 -17.28 26.31 -47.69
CA TYR A 133 -18.59 26.97 -47.63
C TYR A 133 -18.59 28.39 -48.21
N SER A 134 -17.52 29.15 -48.03
CA SER A 134 -17.38 30.52 -48.56
C SER A 134 -16.90 30.57 -50.01
N PHE A 135 -16.32 29.48 -50.51
CA PHE A 135 -15.78 29.38 -51.87
C PHE A 135 -16.79 29.57 -53.03
N PRO A 136 -18.07 29.14 -52.97
CA PRO A 136 -18.93 29.18 -54.14
C PRO A 136 -19.61 30.54 -54.34
N GLY A 137 -19.56 31.48 -53.40
CA GLY A 137 -20.20 32.79 -53.55
C GLY A 137 -19.34 33.81 -54.32
N ALA A 138 -18.05 33.90 -53.97
CA ALA A 138 -17.15 34.94 -54.49
C ALA A 138 -16.58 34.59 -55.88
N ILE A 139 -16.36 33.31 -56.16
CA ILE A 139 -15.85 32.84 -57.45
C ILE A 139 -16.96 32.84 -58.51
N VAL A 140 -18.18 32.41 -58.16
CA VAL A 140 -19.33 32.45 -59.08
C VAL A 140 -19.65 33.87 -59.51
N ARG A 141 -19.55 34.87 -58.62
CA ARG A 141 -19.72 36.28 -59.00
C ARG A 141 -18.63 36.80 -59.94
N LYS A 142 -17.40 36.27 -59.88
CA LYS A 142 -16.32 36.59 -60.82
C LYS A 142 -16.40 35.82 -62.15
N ILE A 143 -17.04 34.65 -62.17
CA ILE A 143 -17.19 33.80 -63.38
C ILE A 143 -18.48 34.12 -64.16
N VAL A 144 -19.57 34.48 -63.48
CA VAL A 144 -20.89 34.78 -64.09
C VAL A 144 -21.07 36.29 -64.35
N GLY A 145 -20.20 37.13 -63.79
CA GLY A 145 -20.18 38.59 -63.98
C GLY A 145 -19.13 39.07 -65.00
N ALA A 146 -18.72 38.22 -65.93
CA ALA A 146 -17.93 38.56 -67.12
C ALA A 146 -18.72 38.15 -68.36
#